data_AF-A0A2R5G832-F1
#
_entry.id   AF-A0A2R5G832-F1
#
_cell.length_a   1.000
_cell.length_b   1.000
_cell.length_c   1.000
_cell.angle_alpha   90.00
_cell.angle_beta   90.00
_cell.angle_gamma   90.00
#
_symmetry.space_group_name_H-M   'P 1'
#
loop_
_entity.id
_entity.type
_entity.pdbx_description
1 polymer ?
#
loop_
_entity_poly.entity_id
_entity_poly.type
_entity_poly.pdbx_seq_one_letter_code
_entity_poly.pdbx_strand_id
1 'polypeptide(L)'
;METPELAEMLVARACEDLSAAVRALEVRAVLREVVDEIVEAEERAKGLALGKALRVALAQADEARKNEIELREECCAWRKGAAKTRADAAALAKTLGREFEQTRAAVAAAREQEQELHLLREEQALWPGRLQATEALLLESRARVVELEAQVEALLAVQQDLQEQQWLTAPSGPSNSLDAAAPGAATAERPTSSLSQSTADAGLQDTQTLTRGVGWRFSLGRKRSIGSQGSASDVARDPQQHKAILGFEKKLESVNTALAASKSAIEDRDAQIEALTAAKDINAQRVKELETALDAAAVEVHRLHDQLAADKEVITFLDDRVGQLERGARDVQAGRDASRIAREASLETDLSIARSRANKLADQLLAAQAAKRLLAREVRSLRAAAESQLT
;
A
#
# COMPACT_ATOMS: atom_id res chain seq x y z
N MET A 1 -0.60 -6.37 148.35
CA MET A 1 -2.05 -6.19 148.18
C MET A 1 -2.24 -5.39 146.91
N GLU A 2 -2.36 -6.09 145.79
CA GLU A 2 -2.63 -5.48 144.49
C GLU A 2 -4.13 -5.18 144.43
N THR A 3 -4.47 -3.94 144.12
CA THR A 3 -5.85 -3.44 144.15
C THR A 3 -6.60 -3.88 142.89
N PRO A 4 -7.83 -4.43 143.02
CA PRO A 4 -8.62 -4.94 141.89
C PRO A 4 -8.93 -3.90 140.81
N GLU A 5 -8.87 -2.61 141.11
CA GLU A 5 -9.12 -1.51 140.17
C GLU A 5 -8.08 -1.42 139.04
N LEU A 6 -6.83 -1.85 139.27
CA LEU A 6 -5.80 -1.82 138.22
C LEU A 6 -6.00 -2.93 137.17
N ALA A 7 -6.54 -4.07 137.60
CA ALA A 7 -6.83 -5.20 136.72
C ALA A 7 -8.02 -4.89 135.80
N GLU A 8 -9.07 -4.22 136.30
CA GLU A 8 -10.22 -3.83 135.46
C GLU A 8 -9.83 -2.77 134.40
N MET A 9 -8.97 -1.81 134.75
CA MET A 9 -8.50 -0.80 133.79
C MET A 9 -7.65 -1.39 132.66
N LEU A 10 -6.80 -2.37 132.99
CA LEU A 10 -5.96 -3.07 132.01
C LEU A 10 -6.79 -3.97 131.09
N VAL A 11 -7.85 -4.60 131.61
CA VAL A 11 -8.79 -5.39 130.79
C VAL A 11 -9.63 -4.49 129.88
N ALA A 12 -10.12 -3.35 130.38
CA ALA A 12 -10.88 -2.40 129.56
C ALA A 12 -10.02 -1.84 128.40
N ARG A 13 -8.76 -1.49 128.68
CA ARG A 13 -7.83 -1.00 127.65
C ARG A 13 -7.43 -2.08 126.66
N ALA A 14 -7.20 -3.31 127.13
CA ALA A 14 -6.97 -4.45 126.25
C ALA A 14 -8.19 -4.74 125.35
N CYS A 15 -9.42 -4.57 125.84
CA CYS A 15 -10.64 -4.71 125.03
C CYS A 15 -10.80 -3.61 123.98
N GLU A 16 -10.44 -2.35 124.29
CA GLU A 16 -10.43 -1.26 123.32
C GLU A 16 -9.35 -1.46 122.23
N ASP A 17 -8.15 -1.88 122.63
CA ASP A 17 -7.05 -2.18 121.70
C ASP A 17 -7.41 -3.39 120.81
N LEU A 18 -8.09 -4.41 121.36
CA LEU A 18 -8.58 -5.55 120.58
C LEU A 18 -9.69 -5.12 119.61
N SER A 19 -10.62 -4.25 120.03
CA SER A 19 -11.70 -3.73 119.17
C SER A 19 -11.16 -2.86 118.04
N ALA A 20 -10.12 -2.06 118.30
CA ALA A 20 -9.43 -1.28 117.28
C ALA A 20 -8.65 -2.18 116.30
N ALA A 21 -8.01 -3.25 116.80
CA ALA A 21 -7.31 -4.23 115.97
C ALA A 21 -8.28 -5.02 115.07
N VAL A 22 -9.46 -5.40 115.58
CA VAL A 22 -10.50 -6.08 114.80
C VAL A 22 -11.04 -5.17 113.70
N ARG A 23 -11.35 -3.90 113.99
CA ARG A 23 -11.79 -2.93 112.96
C ARG A 23 -10.71 -2.66 111.91
N ALA A 24 -9.44 -2.59 112.32
CA ALA A 24 -8.32 -2.43 111.37
C ALA A 24 -8.14 -3.65 110.46
N LEU A 25 -8.46 -4.86 110.95
CA LEU A 25 -8.44 -6.09 110.15
C LEU A 25 -9.64 -6.19 109.20
N GLU A 26 -10.83 -5.76 109.62
CA GLU A 26 -12.02 -5.67 108.77
C GLU A 26 -11.82 -4.67 107.62
N VAL A 27 -11.27 -3.47 107.91
CA VAL A 27 -10.94 -2.49 106.87
C VAL A 27 -9.87 -3.02 105.91
N ARG A 28 -8.92 -3.83 106.39
CA ARG A 28 -7.91 -4.49 105.56
C ARG A 28 -8.47 -5.61 104.68
N ALA A 29 -9.55 -6.26 105.09
CA ALA A 29 -10.23 -7.29 104.29
C ALA A 29 -11.00 -6.62 103.15
N VAL A 30 -11.79 -5.58 103.47
CA VAL A 30 -12.55 -4.81 102.47
C VAL A 30 -11.63 -4.12 101.45
N LEU A 31 -10.50 -3.54 101.89
CA LEU A 31 -9.54 -2.94 100.96
C LEU A 31 -8.86 -3.98 100.05
N ARG A 32 -8.72 -5.23 100.49
CA ARG A 32 -8.17 -6.30 99.63
C ARG A 32 -9.16 -6.70 98.56
N GLU A 33 -10.43 -6.88 98.93
CA GLU A 33 -11.52 -7.20 98.00
C GLU A 33 -11.69 -6.10 96.93
N VAL A 34 -11.65 -4.83 97.33
CA VAL A 34 -11.73 -3.69 96.39
C VAL A 34 -10.51 -3.61 95.47
N VAL A 35 -9.30 -3.93 95.96
CA VAL A 35 -8.09 -3.94 95.13
C VAL A 35 -8.14 -5.09 94.12
N ASP A 36 -8.61 -6.27 94.53
CA ASP A 36 -8.76 -7.42 93.64
C ASP A 36 -9.81 -7.14 92.55
N GLU A 37 -10.94 -6.49 92.89
CA GLU A 37 -11.94 -6.03 91.91
C GLU A 37 -11.39 -4.97 90.94
N ILE A 38 -10.56 -4.03 91.42
CA ILE A 38 -9.92 -3.01 90.57
C ILE A 38 -8.92 -3.65 89.62
N VAL A 39 -8.11 -4.62 90.09
CA VAL A 39 -7.13 -5.33 89.25
C VAL A 39 -7.84 -6.16 88.19
N GLU A 40 -8.90 -6.88 88.52
CA GLU A 40 -9.71 -7.61 87.54
C GLU A 40 -10.37 -6.68 86.52
N ALA A 41 -10.88 -5.52 86.95
CA ALA A 41 -11.46 -4.53 86.06
C ALA A 41 -10.42 -3.93 85.10
N GLU A 42 -9.20 -3.70 85.58
CA GLU A 42 -8.09 -3.17 84.79
C GLU A 42 -7.58 -4.19 83.76
N GLU A 43 -7.49 -5.48 84.11
CA GLU A 43 -7.14 -6.55 83.17
C GLU A 43 -8.21 -6.75 82.10
N ARG A 44 -9.50 -6.71 82.46
CA ARG A 44 -10.61 -6.74 81.49
C ARG A 44 -10.58 -5.53 80.56
N ALA A 45 -10.29 -4.33 81.08
CA ALA A 45 -10.19 -3.11 80.28
C ALA A 45 -9.00 -3.15 79.30
N LYS A 46 -7.83 -3.64 79.74
CA LYS A 46 -6.65 -3.85 78.88
C LYS A 46 -6.90 -4.90 77.80
N GLY A 47 -7.55 -6.01 78.15
CA GLY A 47 -7.98 -7.04 77.19
C GLY A 47 -8.96 -6.50 76.14
N LEU A 48 -9.93 -5.68 76.56
CA LEU A 48 -10.87 -5.00 75.66
C LEU A 48 -10.18 -3.97 74.74
N ALA A 49 -9.21 -3.22 75.25
CA ALA A 49 -8.45 -2.25 74.46
C ALA A 49 -7.56 -2.94 73.40
N LEU A 50 -6.84 -3.99 73.80
CA LEU A 50 -6.05 -4.82 72.86
C LEU A 50 -6.95 -5.51 71.83
N GLY A 51 -8.10 -6.04 72.24
CA GLY A 51 -9.06 -6.65 71.33
C GLY A 51 -9.72 -5.66 70.35
N LYS A 52 -9.86 -4.38 70.72
CA LYS A 52 -10.28 -3.32 69.78
C LYS A 52 -9.15 -2.94 68.83
N ALA A 53 -7.93 -2.76 69.32
CA ALA A 53 -6.76 -2.43 68.50
C ALA A 53 -6.45 -3.52 67.47
N LEU A 54 -6.50 -4.80 67.86
CA LEU A 54 -6.32 -5.94 66.96
C LEU A 54 -7.41 -5.99 65.88
N ARG A 55 -8.68 -5.71 66.21
CA ARG A 55 -9.75 -5.66 65.21
C ARG A 55 -9.58 -4.52 64.21
N VAL A 56 -9.12 -3.35 64.66
CA VAL A 56 -8.81 -2.22 63.77
C VAL A 56 -7.62 -2.56 62.86
N ALA A 57 -6.56 -3.16 63.41
CA ALA A 57 -5.41 -3.59 62.62
C ALA A 57 -5.76 -4.68 61.61
N LEU A 58 -6.63 -5.64 61.98
CA LEU A 58 -7.12 -6.68 61.07
C LEU A 58 -7.95 -6.06 59.93
N ALA A 59 -8.85 -5.13 60.27
CA ALA A 59 -9.65 -4.42 59.27
C ALA A 59 -8.79 -3.58 58.32
N GLN A 60 -7.73 -2.92 58.83
CA GLN A 60 -6.77 -2.20 57.99
C GLN A 60 -5.95 -3.14 57.11
N ALA A 61 -5.57 -4.32 57.60
CA ALA A 61 -4.88 -5.33 56.81
C ALA A 61 -5.76 -5.93 55.71
N ASP A 62 -7.04 -6.18 56.00
CA ASP A 62 -8.02 -6.65 55.03
C ASP A 62 -8.27 -5.59 53.93
N GLU A 63 -8.37 -4.31 54.31
CA GLU A 63 -8.52 -3.21 53.37
C GLU A 63 -7.26 -3.01 52.52
N ALA A 64 -6.07 -3.11 53.11
CA ALA A 64 -4.81 -3.08 52.35
C ALA A 64 -4.71 -4.24 51.34
N ARG A 65 -5.19 -5.43 51.72
CA ARG A 65 -5.23 -6.59 50.84
C ARG A 65 -6.23 -6.42 49.69
N LYS A 66 -7.39 -5.82 49.93
CA LYS A 66 -8.35 -5.45 48.87
C LYS A 66 -7.73 -4.47 47.88
N ASN A 67 -7.11 -3.40 48.39
CA ASN A 67 -6.42 -2.41 47.54
C ASN A 67 -5.28 -3.05 46.72
N GLU A 68 -4.54 -4.02 47.29
CA GLU A 68 -3.53 -4.76 46.54
C GLU A 68 -4.13 -5.60 45.41
N ILE A 69 -5.28 -6.26 45.65
CA ILE A 69 -5.99 -7.04 44.64
C ILE A 69 -6.49 -6.12 43.52
N GLU A 70 -7.13 -5.00 43.86
CA GLU A 70 -7.61 -4.01 42.88
C GLU A 70 -6.46 -3.46 42.03
N LEU A 71 -5.33 -3.08 42.63
CA LEU A 71 -4.15 -2.60 41.90
C LEU A 71 -3.56 -3.69 40.98
N ARG A 72 -3.59 -4.96 41.39
CA ARG A 72 -3.16 -6.08 40.54
C ARG A 72 -4.11 -6.28 39.36
N GLU A 73 -5.41 -6.16 39.57
CA GLU A 73 -6.42 -6.26 38.52
C GLU A 73 -6.30 -5.10 37.51
N GLU A 74 -6.14 -3.87 37.98
CA GLU A 74 -5.87 -2.69 37.14
C GLU A 74 -4.57 -2.85 36.35
N CYS A 75 -3.49 -3.32 36.97
CA CYS A 75 -2.21 -3.55 36.31
C CYS A 75 -2.31 -4.65 35.24
N CYS A 76 -3.07 -5.71 35.52
CA CYS A 76 -3.40 -6.75 34.53
C CYS A 76 -4.23 -6.21 33.37
N ALA A 77 -5.25 -5.38 33.63
CA ALA A 77 -6.06 -4.74 32.61
C ALA A 77 -5.22 -3.81 31.72
N TRP A 78 -4.34 -3.00 32.33
CA TRP A 78 -3.42 -2.12 31.61
C TRP A 78 -2.44 -2.91 30.74
N ARG A 79 -1.85 -4.00 31.25
CA ARG A 79 -0.99 -4.89 30.45
C ARG A 79 -1.72 -5.52 29.27
N LYS A 80 -2.97 -5.96 29.45
CA LYS A 80 -3.80 -6.49 28.36
C LYS A 80 -4.10 -5.40 27.31
N GLY A 81 -4.40 -4.17 27.74
CA GLY A 81 -4.59 -3.02 26.86
C GLY A 81 -3.32 -2.66 26.08
N ALA A 82 -2.16 -2.64 26.74
CA ALA A 82 -0.86 -2.40 26.12
C ALA A 82 -0.47 -3.51 25.12
N ALA A 83 -0.80 -4.76 25.41
CA ALA A 83 -0.58 -5.87 24.48
C ALA A 83 -1.47 -5.75 23.23
N LYS A 84 -2.74 -5.37 23.42
CA LYS A 84 -3.68 -5.15 22.31
C LYS A 84 -3.23 -4.00 21.42
N THR A 85 -2.89 -2.84 21.99
CA THR A 85 -2.41 -1.68 21.21
C THR A 85 -1.13 -1.98 20.44
N ARG A 86 -0.19 -2.76 21.00
CA ARG A 86 0.99 -3.25 20.25
C ARG A 86 0.62 -4.18 19.11
N ALA A 87 -0.35 -5.06 19.31
CA ALA A 87 -0.84 -5.96 18.26
C ALA A 87 -1.52 -5.18 17.13
N ASP A 88 -2.35 -4.20 17.46
CA ASP A 88 -3.04 -3.33 16.51
C ASP A 88 -2.01 -2.47 15.71
N ALA A 89 -1.00 -1.91 16.38
CA ALA A 89 0.09 -1.18 15.74
C ALA A 89 0.92 -2.08 14.80
N ALA A 90 1.20 -3.32 15.20
CA ALA A 90 1.90 -4.28 14.35
C ALA A 90 1.05 -4.71 13.14
N ALA A 91 -0.27 -4.79 13.28
CA ALA A 91 -1.18 -5.05 12.17
C ALA A 91 -1.21 -3.88 11.18
N LEU A 92 -1.29 -2.63 11.68
CA LEU A 92 -1.22 -1.43 10.86
C LEU A 92 0.12 -1.30 10.12
N ALA A 93 1.24 -1.60 10.79
CA ALA A 93 2.55 -1.60 10.15
C ALA A 93 2.63 -2.62 9.00
N LYS A 94 1.98 -3.79 9.15
CA LYS A 94 1.90 -4.79 8.07
C LYS A 94 1.02 -4.34 6.91
N THR A 95 -0.10 -3.69 7.16
CA THR A 95 -0.96 -3.17 6.08
C THR A 95 -0.27 -2.06 5.32
N LEU A 96 0.33 -1.09 6.02
CA LEU A 96 1.12 -0.01 5.41
C LEU A 96 2.31 -0.55 4.61
N GLY A 97 3.00 -1.59 5.11
CA GLY A 97 4.08 -2.24 4.38
C GLY A 97 3.61 -2.84 3.03
N ARG A 98 2.44 -3.48 3.01
CA ARG A 98 1.85 -4.03 1.77
C ARG A 98 1.43 -2.93 0.79
N GLU A 99 0.83 -1.85 1.29
CA GLU A 99 0.45 -0.69 0.46
C GLU A 99 1.68 -0.01 -0.15
N PHE A 100 2.79 0.07 0.61
CA PHE A 100 4.06 0.60 0.12
C PHE A 100 4.69 -0.30 -0.97
N GLU A 101 4.60 -1.62 -0.82
CA GLU A 101 5.05 -2.57 -1.85
C GLU A 101 4.17 -2.48 -3.12
N GLN A 102 2.85 -2.34 -2.96
CA GLN A 102 1.92 -2.17 -4.08
C GLN A 102 2.18 -0.86 -4.85
N THR A 103 2.35 0.26 -4.15
CA THR A 103 2.69 1.54 -4.77
C THR A 103 4.05 1.49 -5.46
N ARG A 104 5.05 0.84 -4.86
CA ARG A 104 6.35 0.63 -5.50
C ARG A 104 6.24 -0.20 -6.79
N ALA A 105 5.43 -1.26 -6.79
CA ALA A 105 5.17 -2.06 -7.99
C ALA A 105 4.43 -1.25 -9.07
N ALA A 106 3.44 -0.45 -8.69
CA ALA A 106 2.71 0.42 -9.61
C ALA A 106 3.64 1.48 -10.26
N VAL A 107 4.55 2.08 -9.50
CA VAL A 107 5.55 3.02 -10.03
C VAL A 107 6.52 2.34 -10.99
N ALA A 108 6.92 1.10 -10.71
CA ALA A 108 7.77 0.33 -11.63
C ALA A 108 7.04 0.05 -12.96
N ALA A 109 5.77 -0.39 -12.90
CA ALA A 109 4.95 -0.62 -14.09
C ALA A 109 4.73 0.66 -14.91
N ALA A 110 4.49 1.80 -14.24
CA ALA A 110 4.35 3.10 -14.91
C ALA A 110 5.63 3.51 -15.66
N ARG A 111 6.82 3.22 -15.09
CA ARG A 111 8.09 3.48 -15.77
C ARG A 111 8.32 2.59 -16.98
N GLU A 112 7.91 1.32 -16.92
CA GLU A 112 7.95 0.43 -18.09
C GLU A 112 7.04 0.96 -19.21
N GLN A 113 5.82 1.40 -18.87
CA GLN A 113 4.89 2.02 -19.83
C GLN A 113 5.45 3.31 -20.44
N GLU A 114 6.14 4.15 -19.65
CA GLU A 114 6.79 5.36 -20.14
C GLU A 114 7.94 5.05 -21.11
N GLN A 115 8.71 3.99 -20.85
CA GLN A 115 9.76 3.51 -21.75
C GLN A 115 9.18 2.97 -23.06
N GLU A 116 8.09 2.19 -23.00
CA GLU A 116 7.39 1.71 -24.20
C GLU A 116 6.85 2.88 -25.03
N LEU A 117 6.25 3.88 -24.38
CA LEU A 117 5.80 5.12 -25.02
C LEU A 117 6.95 5.87 -25.70
N HIS A 118 8.11 5.95 -25.06
CA HIS A 118 9.28 6.58 -25.62
C HIS A 118 9.75 5.87 -26.89
N LEU A 119 9.86 4.53 -26.85
CA LEU A 119 10.22 3.72 -28.02
C LEU A 119 9.20 3.87 -29.15
N LEU A 120 7.90 3.89 -28.83
CA LEU A 120 6.85 4.12 -29.83
C LEU A 120 6.93 5.52 -30.45
N ARG A 121 7.27 6.55 -29.66
CA ARG A 121 7.49 7.91 -30.17
C ARG A 121 8.72 8.01 -31.06
N GLU A 122 9.81 7.34 -30.69
CA GLU A 122 11.01 7.22 -31.54
C GLU A 122 10.70 6.51 -32.85
N GLU A 123 9.97 5.39 -32.80
CA GLU A 123 9.50 4.71 -34.01
C GLU A 123 8.62 5.64 -34.83
N GLN A 124 7.62 6.29 -34.23
CA GLN A 124 6.70 7.23 -34.88
C GLN A 124 7.43 8.38 -35.58
N ALA A 125 8.51 8.88 -34.99
CA ALA A 125 9.36 9.93 -35.57
C ALA A 125 10.09 9.47 -36.85
N LEU A 126 10.33 8.16 -37.02
CA LEU A 126 10.96 7.59 -38.22
C LEU A 126 9.97 7.34 -39.37
N TRP A 127 8.65 7.29 -39.09
CA TRP A 127 7.63 7.02 -40.12
C TRP A 127 7.59 8.04 -41.26
N PRO A 128 7.67 9.36 -41.02
CA PRO A 128 7.70 10.34 -42.10
C PRO A 128 8.85 10.09 -43.08
N GLY A 129 10.04 9.76 -42.57
CA GLY A 129 11.20 9.43 -43.42
C GLY A 129 11.03 8.14 -44.22
N ARG A 130 10.46 7.09 -43.60
CA ARG A 130 10.16 5.82 -44.30
C ARG A 130 9.10 6.01 -45.38
N LEU A 131 8.04 6.76 -45.08
CA LEU A 131 6.94 7.04 -46.01
C LEU A 131 7.44 7.87 -47.21
N GLN A 132 8.24 8.91 -46.96
CA GLN A 132 8.89 9.70 -48.01
C GLN A 132 9.82 8.86 -48.89
N ALA A 133 10.59 7.94 -48.30
CA ALA A 133 11.45 7.04 -49.07
C ALA A 133 10.65 6.09 -49.97
N THR A 134 9.52 5.54 -49.48
CA THR A 134 8.63 4.70 -50.30
C THR A 134 7.91 5.49 -51.39
N GLU A 135 7.45 6.72 -51.11
CA GLU A 135 6.84 7.61 -52.10
C GLU A 135 7.85 7.98 -53.20
N ALA A 136 9.11 8.25 -52.84
CA ALA A 136 10.17 8.51 -53.82
C ALA A 136 10.41 7.31 -54.74
N LEU A 137 10.48 6.10 -54.19
CA LEU A 137 10.62 4.86 -54.97
C LEU A 137 9.41 4.60 -55.88
N LEU A 138 8.20 4.93 -55.42
CA LEU A 138 6.98 4.83 -56.21
C LEU A 138 7.01 5.83 -57.38
N LEU A 139 7.41 7.08 -57.13
CA LEU A 139 7.58 8.09 -58.19
C LEU A 139 8.62 7.68 -59.23
N GLU A 140 9.76 7.14 -58.79
CA GLU A 140 10.79 6.59 -59.68
C GLU A 140 10.26 5.44 -60.52
N SER A 141 9.53 4.51 -59.91
CA SER A 141 8.92 3.36 -60.62
C SER A 141 7.86 3.82 -61.63
N ARG A 142 7.04 4.81 -61.28
CA ARG A 142 6.05 5.42 -62.19
C ARG A 142 6.73 6.13 -63.36
N ALA A 143 7.81 6.87 -63.11
CA ALA A 143 8.60 7.50 -64.17
C ALA A 143 9.19 6.45 -65.12
N ARG A 144 9.68 5.32 -64.59
CA ARG A 144 10.19 4.21 -65.40
C ARG A 144 9.11 3.56 -66.26
N VAL A 145 7.89 3.40 -65.74
CA VAL A 145 6.74 2.90 -66.51
C VAL A 145 6.45 3.82 -67.69
N VAL A 146 6.39 5.14 -67.47
CA VAL A 146 6.16 6.13 -68.54
C VAL A 146 7.26 6.06 -69.61
N GLU A 147 8.52 5.90 -69.21
CA GLU A 147 9.64 5.74 -70.14
C GLU A 147 9.50 4.44 -70.97
N LEU A 148 9.16 3.33 -70.33
CA LEU A 148 8.95 2.05 -71.03
C LEU A 148 7.73 2.11 -71.96
N GLU A 149 6.64 2.75 -71.56
CA GLU A 149 5.46 2.96 -72.41
C GLU A 149 5.82 3.80 -73.65
N ALA A 150 6.59 4.86 -73.49
CA ALA A 150 7.11 5.65 -74.62
C ALA A 150 8.03 4.82 -75.54
N GLN A 151 8.87 3.94 -74.99
CA GLN A 151 9.69 3.02 -75.78
C GLN A 151 8.85 2.01 -76.56
N VAL A 152 7.77 1.47 -75.98
CA VAL A 152 6.82 0.59 -76.67
C VAL A 152 6.15 1.35 -77.82
N GLU A 153 5.66 2.56 -77.58
CA GLU A 153 5.02 3.38 -78.63
C GLU A 153 6.00 3.70 -79.78
N ALA A 154 7.24 4.05 -79.47
CA ALA A 154 8.27 4.29 -80.49
C ALA A 154 8.58 3.04 -81.31
N LEU A 155 8.66 1.86 -80.68
CA LEU A 155 8.87 0.59 -81.38
C LEU A 155 7.68 0.22 -82.27
N LEU A 156 6.44 0.46 -81.80
CA LEU A 156 5.22 0.25 -82.58
C LEU A 156 5.15 1.20 -83.78
N ALA A 157 5.55 2.47 -83.61
CA ALA A 157 5.62 3.43 -84.72
C ALA A 157 6.64 2.99 -85.79
N VAL A 158 7.84 2.56 -85.38
CA VAL A 158 8.84 2.03 -86.31
C VAL A 158 8.34 0.77 -87.02
N GLN A 159 7.60 -0.11 -86.32
CA GLN A 159 6.98 -1.28 -86.94
C GLN A 159 5.90 -0.89 -87.96
N GLN A 160 5.10 0.13 -87.67
CA GLN A 160 4.09 0.67 -88.60
C GLN A 160 4.74 1.31 -89.83
N ASP A 161 5.76 2.15 -89.67
CA ASP A 161 6.50 2.75 -90.78
C ASP A 161 7.14 1.67 -91.68
N LEU A 162 7.68 0.61 -91.07
CA LEU A 162 8.23 -0.52 -91.82
C LEU A 162 7.13 -1.28 -92.59
N GLN A 163 5.93 -1.43 -92.02
CA GLN A 163 4.78 -2.00 -92.72
C GLN A 163 4.31 -1.08 -93.86
N GLU A 164 4.24 0.23 -93.66
CA GLU A 164 3.84 1.19 -94.70
C GLU A 164 4.84 1.23 -95.86
N GLN A 165 6.15 1.15 -95.56
CA GLN A 165 7.19 1.01 -96.58
C GLN A 165 7.07 -0.31 -97.35
N GLN A 166 6.69 -1.41 -96.69
CA GLN A 166 6.38 -2.68 -97.36
C GLN A 166 5.16 -2.56 -98.29
N TRP A 167 4.13 -1.81 -97.90
CA TRP A 167 2.98 -1.52 -98.76
C TRP A 167 3.33 -0.64 -99.97
N LEU A 168 4.19 0.36 -99.81
CA LEU A 168 4.58 1.29 -100.88
C LEU A 168 5.56 0.69 -101.89
N THR A 169 6.37 -0.29 -101.47
CA THR A 169 7.31 -1.01 -102.35
C THR A 169 6.70 -2.26 -102.99
N ALA A 170 5.43 -2.59 -102.68
CA ALA A 170 4.72 -3.67 -103.32
C ALA A 170 4.49 -3.33 -104.82
N PRO A 171 5.01 -4.13 -105.77
CA PRO A 171 4.85 -3.86 -107.19
C PRO A 171 3.36 -3.89 -107.57
N SER A 172 2.89 -2.81 -108.20
CA SER A 172 1.54 -2.69 -108.75
C SER A 172 1.37 -3.64 -109.94
N GLY A 173 0.98 -4.88 -109.67
CA GLY A 173 0.67 -5.89 -110.69
C GLY A 173 -0.63 -5.56 -111.44
N PRO A 174 -0.71 -5.85 -112.75
CA PRO A 174 -1.84 -5.48 -113.59
C PRO A 174 -3.10 -6.28 -113.24
N SER A 175 -4.23 -5.57 -113.24
CA SER A 175 -5.57 -6.14 -113.12
C SER A 175 -5.87 -7.08 -114.28
N ASN A 176 -6.02 -8.37 -114.00
CA ASN A 176 -6.65 -9.31 -114.93
C ASN A 176 -7.87 -9.94 -114.27
N SER A 177 -9.01 -9.70 -114.91
CA SER A 177 -10.27 -10.43 -114.79
C SER A 177 -10.09 -11.90 -115.18
N LEU A 178 -10.69 -12.83 -114.43
CA LEU A 178 -11.57 -13.89 -114.94
C LEU A 178 -12.04 -14.86 -113.85
N ASP A 179 -13.20 -15.43 -114.14
CA ASP A 179 -14.04 -16.34 -113.37
C ASP A 179 -13.36 -17.62 -112.85
N ALA A 180 -13.84 -18.13 -111.71
CA ALA A 180 -14.59 -19.40 -111.62
C ALA A 180 -14.43 -20.14 -110.27
N ALA A 181 -15.58 -20.63 -109.80
CA ALA A 181 -15.81 -21.88 -109.05
C ALA A 181 -15.37 -22.00 -107.57
N ALA A 182 -16.39 -21.93 -106.71
CA ALA A 182 -16.52 -22.70 -105.45
C ALA A 182 -16.60 -24.22 -105.78
N PRO A 183 -16.35 -25.17 -104.85
CA PRO A 183 -17.16 -25.32 -103.62
C PRO A 183 -16.41 -25.90 -102.39
N GLY A 184 -17.12 -25.97 -101.26
CA GLY A 184 -16.90 -27.04 -100.28
C GLY A 184 -16.72 -26.61 -98.83
N ALA A 185 -17.82 -26.65 -98.08
CA ALA A 185 -17.89 -26.46 -96.64
C ALA A 185 -17.23 -27.60 -95.85
N ALA A 186 -16.62 -27.28 -94.71
CA ALA A 186 -16.53 -28.18 -93.56
C ALA A 186 -16.36 -27.38 -92.27
N THR A 187 -17.48 -27.30 -91.54
CA THR A 187 -17.62 -27.04 -90.11
C THR A 187 -16.70 -27.92 -89.26
N ALA A 188 -15.94 -27.33 -88.33
CA ALA A 188 -15.50 -28.02 -87.10
C ALA A 188 -15.07 -27.01 -86.01
N GLU A 189 -15.99 -26.82 -85.07
CA GLU A 189 -15.80 -26.79 -83.62
C GLU A 189 -14.84 -25.80 -82.95
N ARG A 190 -15.48 -24.89 -82.22
CA ARG A 190 -14.94 -23.98 -81.22
C ARG A 190 -15.08 -24.66 -79.85
N PRO A 191 -14.02 -24.91 -79.07
CA PRO A 191 -14.18 -25.41 -77.73
C PRO A 191 -14.57 -24.25 -76.79
N THR A 192 -15.79 -24.29 -76.27
CA THR A 192 -16.20 -23.55 -75.09
C THR A 192 -15.99 -24.42 -73.86
N SER A 193 -14.94 -24.15 -73.09
CA SER A 193 -14.75 -24.60 -71.71
C SER A 193 -14.55 -23.32 -70.88
N SER A 194 -15.59 -22.91 -70.15
CA SER A 194 -15.78 -23.18 -68.71
C SER A 194 -14.87 -22.32 -67.84
N LEU A 195 -15.43 -21.41 -67.06
CA LEU A 195 -15.29 -21.39 -65.60
C LEU A 195 -16.10 -20.24 -64.98
N SER A 196 -17.11 -20.63 -64.21
CA SER A 196 -17.46 -20.14 -62.87
C SER A 196 -17.09 -18.70 -62.47
N GLN A 197 -18.08 -17.83 -62.38
CA GLN A 197 -18.09 -16.73 -61.40
C GLN A 197 -19.24 -16.95 -60.42
N SER A 198 -18.84 -17.40 -59.24
CA SER A 198 -19.54 -17.21 -57.97
C SER A 198 -19.08 -15.88 -57.40
N THR A 199 -20.01 -15.00 -57.03
CA THR A 199 -20.05 -14.36 -55.71
C THR A 199 -21.32 -13.53 -55.56
N ALA A 200 -21.96 -13.73 -54.42
CA ALA A 200 -23.10 -12.99 -53.93
C ALA A 200 -22.68 -11.73 -53.16
N ASP A 201 -23.66 -10.85 -53.02
CA ASP A 201 -23.74 -9.60 -52.28
C ASP A 201 -23.20 -9.60 -50.83
N ALA A 202 -22.60 -8.46 -50.45
CA ALA A 202 -22.89 -7.61 -49.28
C ALA A 202 -21.75 -6.56 -49.19
N GLY A 203 -21.93 -5.24 -49.17
CA GLY A 203 -23.01 -4.43 -48.61
C GLY A 203 -22.48 -3.71 -47.37
N LEU A 204 -21.82 -2.56 -47.52
CA LEU A 204 -21.77 -1.51 -46.49
C LEU A 204 -21.33 -0.16 -47.07
N GLN A 205 -22.19 0.83 -46.83
CA GLN A 205 -22.09 2.22 -47.26
C GLN A 205 -21.34 3.07 -46.22
N ASP A 206 -20.93 4.25 -46.68
CA ASP A 206 -20.56 5.48 -45.97
C ASP A 206 -19.10 5.68 -45.52
N THR A 207 -18.32 6.44 -46.31
CA THR A 207 -18.19 7.90 -46.14
C THR A 207 -17.35 8.53 -47.27
N GLN A 208 -17.67 9.78 -47.58
CA GLN A 208 -17.25 10.54 -48.77
C GLN A 208 -15.93 11.31 -48.58
N THR A 209 -15.40 11.79 -49.73
CA THR A 209 -14.44 12.89 -49.98
C THR A 209 -12.96 12.47 -50.06
N LEU A 210 -12.11 12.83 -51.04
CA LEU A 210 -12.14 13.86 -52.09
C LEU A 210 -11.05 13.52 -53.17
N THR A 211 -11.47 13.47 -54.45
CA THR A 211 -10.79 13.98 -55.67
C THR A 211 -9.36 13.58 -56.11
N ARG A 212 -9.30 13.31 -57.43
CA ARG A 212 -8.21 13.46 -58.44
C ARG A 212 -7.37 12.22 -58.76
N GLY A 213 -7.61 11.67 -59.97
CA GLY A 213 -6.73 10.66 -60.58
C GLY A 213 -7.15 10.18 -61.97
N VAL A 214 -7.34 11.13 -62.90
CA VAL A 214 -7.25 11.01 -64.37
C VAL A 214 -7.60 9.64 -65.00
N GLY A 215 -8.87 9.46 -65.38
CA GLY A 215 -9.29 8.44 -66.32
C GLY A 215 -8.94 8.83 -67.76
N TRP A 216 -7.88 8.23 -68.32
CA TRP A 216 -7.62 8.29 -69.77
C TRP A 216 -8.51 7.27 -70.49
N ARG A 217 -9.72 7.70 -70.81
CA ARG A 217 -10.63 6.99 -71.71
C ARG A 217 -10.30 7.41 -73.14
N PHE A 218 -9.33 6.75 -73.79
CA PHE A 218 -9.11 6.90 -75.22
C PHE A 218 -10.18 6.14 -76.00
N SER A 219 -11.23 6.86 -76.41
CA SER A 219 -12.16 6.42 -77.43
C SER A 219 -11.52 6.51 -78.82
N LEU A 220 -10.88 5.43 -79.28
CA LEU A 220 -10.51 5.28 -80.69
C LEU A 220 -11.73 4.80 -81.49
N GLY A 221 -12.60 5.75 -81.81
CA GLY A 221 -13.54 5.62 -82.89
C GLY A 221 -12.81 5.76 -84.23
N ARG A 222 -12.45 4.63 -84.86
CA ARG A 222 -12.27 4.58 -86.32
C ARG A 222 -12.52 3.16 -86.84
N LYS A 223 -13.78 2.85 -87.12
CA LYS A 223 -14.17 1.75 -87.99
C LYS A 223 -13.57 2.02 -89.38
N ARG A 224 -12.53 1.28 -89.76
CA ARG A 224 -12.21 1.00 -91.15
C ARG A 224 -12.23 -0.50 -91.32
N SER A 225 -13.28 -0.98 -91.98
CA SER A 225 -13.34 -2.33 -92.53
C SER A 225 -12.26 -2.47 -93.59
N ILE A 226 -11.21 -3.22 -93.27
CA ILE A 226 -10.25 -3.71 -94.27
C ILE A 226 -10.53 -5.21 -94.39
N GLY A 227 -10.96 -5.61 -95.59
CA GLY A 227 -11.22 -7.00 -95.94
C GLY A 227 -9.94 -7.81 -95.81
N SER A 228 -10.00 -8.81 -94.93
CA SER A 228 -8.95 -9.81 -94.74
C SER A 228 -9.31 -11.05 -95.55
N GLN A 229 -8.87 -11.10 -96.80
CA GLN A 229 -8.57 -12.35 -97.50
C GLN A 229 -7.31 -12.13 -98.35
N GLY A 230 -6.16 -12.48 -97.77
CA GLY A 230 -4.86 -12.52 -98.44
C GLY A 230 -4.14 -13.75 -97.94
N SER A 231 -4.18 -14.80 -98.77
CA SER A 231 -3.55 -16.09 -98.55
C SER A 231 -2.05 -15.96 -98.28
N ALA A 232 -1.58 -16.77 -97.34
CA ALA A 232 -0.17 -16.98 -97.06
C ALA A 232 0.49 -17.72 -98.23
N SER A 233 1.38 -17.05 -98.97
CA SER A 233 2.61 -17.63 -99.53
C SER A 233 3.35 -16.60 -100.39
N ASP A 234 4.67 -16.55 -100.19
CA ASP A 234 5.69 -16.10 -101.15
C ASP A 234 5.81 -14.60 -101.44
N VAL A 235 6.33 -13.88 -100.44
CA VAL A 235 7.20 -12.72 -100.69
C VAL A 235 8.57 -13.07 -100.12
N ALA A 236 9.56 -13.24 -101.00
CA ALA A 236 10.96 -13.37 -100.64
C ALA A 236 11.42 -12.07 -99.96
N ARG A 237 11.24 -12.02 -98.64
CA ARG A 237 11.70 -10.95 -97.76
C ARG A 237 13.22 -10.84 -97.87
N ASP A 238 13.73 -9.62 -97.95
CA ASP A 238 15.15 -9.36 -97.72
C ASP A 238 15.56 -9.93 -96.34
N PRO A 239 16.52 -10.88 -96.28
CA PRO A 239 16.95 -11.50 -95.03
C PRO A 239 17.36 -10.48 -93.95
N GLN A 240 17.85 -9.30 -94.35
CA GLN A 240 18.25 -8.26 -93.42
C GLN A 240 17.04 -7.60 -92.74
N GLN A 241 15.97 -7.33 -93.48
CA GLN A 241 14.75 -6.74 -92.94
C GLN A 241 14.02 -7.72 -92.01
N HIS A 242 13.95 -9.00 -92.37
CA HIS A 242 13.35 -10.00 -91.50
C HIS A 242 14.11 -10.17 -90.18
N LYS A 243 15.45 -10.11 -90.23
CA LYS A 243 16.30 -10.13 -89.03
C LYS A 243 16.10 -8.89 -88.15
N ALA A 244 15.87 -7.71 -88.75
CA ALA A 244 15.57 -6.49 -88.02
C ALA A 244 14.20 -6.56 -87.33
N ILE A 245 13.17 -7.06 -88.01
CA ILE A 245 11.82 -7.28 -87.45
C ILE A 245 11.87 -8.23 -86.25
N LEU A 246 12.50 -9.39 -86.39
CA LEU A 246 12.67 -10.34 -85.28
C LEU A 246 13.45 -9.73 -84.09
N GLY A 247 14.43 -8.86 -84.39
CA GLY A 247 15.18 -8.12 -83.38
C GLY A 247 14.31 -7.10 -82.63
N PHE A 248 13.39 -6.42 -83.32
CA PHE A 248 12.43 -5.51 -82.71
C PHE A 248 11.35 -6.25 -81.92
N GLU A 249 10.82 -7.36 -82.43
CA GLU A 249 9.84 -8.20 -81.72
C GLU A 249 10.43 -8.71 -80.39
N LYS A 250 11.67 -9.20 -80.41
CA LYS A 250 12.36 -9.63 -79.18
C LYS A 250 12.58 -8.48 -78.19
N LYS A 251 12.90 -7.27 -78.67
CA LYS A 251 13.01 -6.08 -77.82
C LYS A 251 11.65 -5.69 -77.23
N LEU A 252 10.60 -5.70 -78.04
CA LEU A 252 9.24 -5.36 -77.63
C LEU A 252 8.73 -6.35 -76.57
N GLU A 253 8.99 -7.64 -76.74
CA GLU A 253 8.69 -8.67 -75.74
C GLU A 253 9.48 -8.46 -74.43
N SER A 254 10.77 -8.10 -74.52
CA SER A 254 11.57 -7.77 -73.32
C SER A 254 11.09 -6.50 -72.59
N VAL A 255 10.61 -5.50 -73.33
CA VAL A 255 10.06 -4.26 -72.75
C VAL A 255 8.68 -4.53 -72.14
N ASN A 256 7.83 -5.32 -72.79
CA ASN A 256 6.52 -5.71 -72.25
C ASN A 256 6.64 -6.54 -70.98
N THR A 257 7.59 -7.47 -70.91
CA THR A 257 7.86 -8.24 -69.69
C THR A 257 8.39 -7.35 -68.56
N ALA A 258 9.29 -6.40 -68.87
CA ALA A 258 9.74 -5.40 -67.90
C ALA A 258 8.61 -4.46 -67.43
N LEU A 259 7.71 -4.06 -68.33
CA LEU A 259 6.53 -3.24 -68.01
C LEU A 259 5.57 -3.99 -67.09
N ALA A 260 5.27 -5.26 -67.38
CA ALA A 260 4.43 -6.10 -66.54
C ALA A 260 5.03 -6.28 -65.13
N ALA A 261 6.33 -6.55 -65.05
CA ALA A 261 7.04 -6.66 -63.77
C ALA A 261 7.01 -5.33 -62.98
N SER A 262 7.18 -4.19 -63.66
CA SER A 262 7.10 -2.88 -63.01
C SER A 262 5.69 -2.54 -62.52
N LYS A 263 4.63 -2.97 -63.23
CA LYS A 263 3.24 -2.80 -62.79
C LYS A 263 2.95 -3.62 -61.54
N SER A 264 3.36 -4.89 -61.52
CA SER A 264 3.26 -5.74 -60.32
C SER A 264 4.01 -5.13 -59.13
N ALA A 265 5.23 -4.59 -59.34
CA ALA A 265 5.99 -3.95 -58.27
C ALA A 265 5.35 -2.65 -57.74
N ILE A 266 4.56 -1.95 -58.57
CA ILE A 266 3.78 -0.79 -58.13
C ILE A 266 2.60 -1.25 -57.26
N GLU A 267 1.86 -2.28 -57.70
CA GLU A 267 0.76 -2.86 -56.92
C GLU A 267 1.22 -3.36 -55.55
N ASP A 268 2.36 -4.06 -55.49
CA ASP A 268 2.96 -4.51 -54.23
C ASP A 268 3.35 -3.34 -53.31
N ARG A 269 3.86 -2.23 -53.88
CA ARG A 269 4.23 -1.03 -53.11
C ARG A 269 3.01 -0.28 -52.61
N ASP A 270 1.97 -0.16 -53.41
CA ASP A 270 0.71 0.46 -53.00
C ASP A 270 0.09 -0.34 -51.84
N ALA A 271 0.10 -1.68 -51.91
CA ALA A 271 -0.33 -2.53 -50.80
C ALA A 271 0.54 -2.35 -49.53
N GLN A 272 1.85 -2.16 -49.67
CA GLN A 272 2.72 -1.83 -48.53
C GLN A 272 2.40 -0.47 -47.91
N ILE A 273 2.11 0.55 -48.74
CA ILE A 273 1.73 1.88 -48.27
C ILE A 273 0.41 1.83 -47.49
N GLU A 274 -0.59 1.09 -47.97
CA GLU A 274 -1.86 0.90 -47.27
C GLU A 274 -1.67 0.20 -45.91
N ALA A 275 -0.89 -0.88 -45.88
CA ALA A 275 -0.58 -1.59 -44.64
C ALA A 275 0.18 -0.71 -43.63
N LEU A 276 1.15 0.08 -44.10
CA LEU A 276 1.89 1.04 -43.29
C LEU A 276 0.99 2.16 -42.76
N THR A 277 0.04 2.64 -43.58
CA THR A 277 -0.92 3.66 -43.16
C THR A 277 -1.86 3.13 -42.07
N ALA A 278 -2.38 1.91 -42.23
CA ALA A 278 -3.19 1.26 -41.20
C ALA A 278 -2.42 1.06 -39.88
N ALA A 279 -1.15 0.63 -39.95
CA ALA A 279 -0.31 0.48 -38.77
C ALA A 279 -0.04 1.82 -38.06
N LYS A 280 0.17 2.90 -38.84
CA LYS A 280 0.32 4.26 -38.31
C LYS A 280 -0.93 4.70 -37.55
N ASP A 281 -2.12 4.46 -38.08
CA ASP A 281 -3.38 4.87 -37.44
C ASP A 281 -3.65 4.07 -36.15
N ILE A 282 -3.38 2.77 -36.14
CA ILE A 282 -3.45 1.93 -34.93
C ILE A 282 -2.49 2.45 -33.86
N ASN A 283 -1.25 2.77 -34.23
CA ASN A 283 -0.27 3.30 -33.29
C ASN A 283 -0.67 4.69 -32.78
N ALA A 284 -1.23 5.56 -33.62
CA ALA A 284 -1.74 6.85 -33.20
C ALA A 284 -2.89 6.72 -32.18
N GLN A 285 -3.76 5.73 -32.35
CA GLN A 285 -4.81 5.42 -31.39
C GLN A 285 -4.26 4.92 -30.05
N ARG A 286 -3.28 4.01 -30.09
CA ARG A 286 -2.58 3.53 -28.87
C ARG A 286 -1.88 4.65 -28.12
N VAL A 287 -1.24 5.59 -28.83
CA VAL A 287 -0.62 6.77 -28.21
C VAL A 287 -1.65 7.59 -27.44
N LYS A 288 -2.82 7.86 -28.03
CA LYS A 288 -3.90 8.58 -27.33
C LYS A 288 -4.40 7.85 -26.09
N GLU A 289 -4.59 6.53 -26.18
CA GLU A 289 -5.02 5.71 -25.04
C GLU A 289 -3.99 5.77 -23.90
N LEU A 290 -2.70 5.65 -24.23
CA LEU A 290 -1.62 5.73 -23.26
C LEU A 290 -1.47 7.14 -22.67
N GLU A 291 -1.68 8.20 -23.45
CA GLU A 291 -1.73 9.58 -22.94
C GLU A 291 -2.87 9.77 -21.93
N THR A 292 -4.06 9.26 -22.23
CA THR A 292 -5.19 9.32 -21.26
C THR A 292 -4.92 8.50 -20.00
N ALA A 293 -4.24 7.36 -20.12
CA ALA A 293 -3.84 6.53 -18.97
C ALA A 293 -2.78 7.23 -18.12
N LEU A 294 -1.83 7.92 -18.75
CA LEU A 294 -0.80 8.71 -18.07
C LEU A 294 -1.41 9.88 -17.29
N ASP A 295 -2.35 10.62 -17.90
CA ASP A 295 -3.06 11.70 -17.22
C ASP A 295 -3.86 11.19 -16.00
N ALA A 296 -4.54 10.05 -16.14
CA ALA A 296 -5.24 9.41 -15.02
C ALA A 296 -4.28 8.99 -13.90
N ALA A 297 -3.12 8.43 -14.25
CA ALA A 297 -2.09 8.06 -13.29
C ALA A 297 -1.50 9.29 -12.57
N ALA A 298 -1.29 10.40 -13.28
CA ALA A 298 -0.80 11.65 -12.70
C ALA A 298 -1.78 12.23 -11.66
N VAL A 299 -3.09 12.18 -11.94
CA VAL A 299 -4.13 12.57 -10.98
C VAL A 299 -4.09 11.70 -9.72
N GLU A 300 -3.94 10.38 -9.88
CA GLU A 300 -3.88 9.46 -8.74
C GLU A 300 -2.61 9.68 -7.90
N VAL A 301 -1.47 9.94 -8.53
CA VAL A 301 -0.22 10.31 -7.83
C VAL A 301 -0.40 11.59 -7.02
N HIS A 302 -1.05 12.62 -7.56
CA HIS A 302 -1.35 13.84 -6.81
C HIS A 302 -2.28 13.55 -5.62
N ARG A 303 -3.34 12.77 -5.81
CA ARG A 303 -4.26 12.37 -4.74
C ARG A 303 -3.52 11.64 -3.60
N LEU A 304 -2.64 10.70 -3.95
CA LEU A 304 -1.81 9.98 -2.98
C LEU A 304 -0.82 10.90 -2.26
N HIS A 305 -0.28 11.92 -2.96
CA HIS A 305 0.60 12.90 -2.35
C HIS A 305 -0.12 13.76 -1.31
N ASP A 306 -1.33 14.23 -1.64
CA ASP A 306 -2.17 15.01 -0.72
C ASP A 306 -2.57 14.16 0.51
N GLN A 307 -2.91 12.89 0.29
CA GLN A 307 -3.20 11.95 1.37
C GLN A 307 -1.98 11.73 2.28
N LEU A 308 -0.78 11.56 1.71
CA LEU A 308 0.45 11.43 2.47
C LEU A 308 0.78 12.69 3.29
N ALA A 309 0.47 13.87 2.76
CA ALA A 309 0.64 15.13 3.50
C ALA A 309 -0.30 15.19 4.71
N ALA A 310 -1.58 14.84 4.54
CA ALA A 310 -2.55 14.75 5.62
C ALA A 310 -2.15 13.72 6.70
N ASP A 311 -1.69 12.54 6.27
CA ASP A 311 -1.24 11.48 7.20
C ASP A 311 -0.02 11.94 8.02
N LYS A 312 0.91 12.70 7.42
CA LYS A 312 2.04 13.29 8.14
C LYS A 312 1.57 14.26 9.23
N GLU A 313 0.59 15.11 8.94
CA GLU A 313 0.02 16.02 9.95
C GLU A 313 -0.60 15.24 11.12
N VAL A 314 -1.36 14.18 10.83
CA VAL A 314 -1.93 13.29 11.86
C VAL A 314 -0.83 12.63 12.69
N ILE A 315 0.24 12.14 12.07
CA ILE A 315 1.38 11.55 12.79
C ILE A 315 2.02 12.59 13.72
N THR A 316 2.30 13.81 13.25
CA THR A 316 2.88 14.86 14.10
C THR A 316 1.97 15.24 15.27
N PHE A 317 0.66 15.30 15.06
CA PHE A 317 -0.32 15.55 16.12
C PHE A 317 -0.32 14.43 17.17
N LEU A 318 -0.25 13.17 16.73
CA LEU A 318 -0.21 12.02 17.63
C LEU A 318 1.10 11.98 18.42
N ASP A 319 2.23 12.29 17.80
CA ASP A 319 3.54 12.37 18.47
C ASP A 319 3.54 13.46 19.56
N ASP A 320 2.99 14.64 19.25
CA ASP A 320 2.81 15.72 20.23
C ASP A 320 1.91 15.29 21.41
N ARG A 321 0.82 14.58 21.11
CA ARG A 321 -0.10 14.07 22.13
C ARG A 321 0.56 13.02 23.02
N VAL A 322 1.35 12.11 22.45
CA VAL A 322 2.15 11.14 23.20
C VAL A 322 3.16 11.88 24.08
N GLY A 323 3.87 12.87 23.55
CA GLY A 323 4.81 13.68 24.32
C GLY A 323 4.16 14.46 25.48
N GLN A 324 2.90 14.89 25.33
CA GLN A 324 2.12 15.47 26.45
C GLN A 324 1.77 14.43 27.50
N LEU A 325 1.28 13.25 27.09
CA LEU A 325 0.89 12.17 28.00
C LEU A 325 2.09 11.62 28.76
N GLU A 326 3.25 11.47 28.13
CA GLU A 326 4.48 11.05 28.79
C GLU A 326 4.94 12.05 29.85
N ARG A 327 4.88 13.36 29.55
CA ARG A 327 5.18 14.40 30.55
C ARG A 327 4.21 14.35 31.72
N GLY A 328 2.90 14.29 31.45
CA GLY A 328 1.88 14.16 32.48
C GLY A 328 2.08 12.90 33.35
N ALA A 329 2.46 11.77 32.75
CA ALA A 329 2.76 10.55 33.49
C ALA A 329 4.00 10.71 34.40
N ARG A 330 5.05 11.38 33.93
CA ARG A 330 6.23 11.69 34.75
C ARG A 330 5.87 12.62 35.91
N ASP A 331 5.06 13.63 35.68
CA ASP A 331 4.62 14.58 36.73
C ASP A 331 3.77 13.87 37.79
N VAL A 332 2.83 13.01 37.39
CA VAL A 332 2.04 12.18 38.31
C VAL A 332 2.94 11.24 39.11
N GLN A 333 3.93 10.62 38.47
CA GLN A 333 4.88 9.74 39.14
C GLN A 333 5.72 10.52 40.16
N ALA A 334 6.26 11.68 39.78
CA ALA A 334 7.00 12.56 40.68
C ALA A 334 6.14 13.03 41.88
N GLY A 335 4.87 13.34 41.65
CA GLY A 335 3.92 13.69 42.72
C GLY A 335 3.65 12.53 43.68
N ARG A 336 3.55 11.29 43.17
CA ARG A 336 3.42 10.08 43.99
C ARG A 336 4.68 9.82 44.82
N ASP A 337 5.85 9.94 44.22
CA ASP A 337 7.13 9.75 44.90
C ASP A 337 7.35 10.82 45.98
N ALA A 338 7.05 12.09 45.70
CA ALA A 338 7.08 13.17 46.70
C ALA A 338 6.09 12.91 47.85
N SER A 339 4.87 12.47 47.54
CA SER A 339 3.87 12.11 48.56
C SER A 339 4.32 10.92 49.41
N ARG A 340 4.98 9.93 48.81
CA ARG A 340 5.54 8.77 49.51
C ARG A 340 6.63 9.21 50.48
N ILE A 341 7.60 10.00 50.01
CA ILE A 341 8.70 10.54 50.82
C ILE A 341 8.15 11.38 51.98
N ALA A 342 7.14 12.23 51.73
CA ALA A 342 6.52 13.05 52.78
C ALA A 342 5.84 12.19 53.86
N ARG A 343 5.16 11.10 53.48
CA ARG A 343 4.57 10.15 54.43
C ARG A 343 5.64 9.39 55.22
N GLU A 344 6.69 8.93 54.57
CA GLU A 344 7.83 8.25 55.23
C GLU A 344 8.48 9.18 56.27
N ALA A 345 8.73 10.45 55.93
CA ALA A 345 9.27 11.44 56.85
C ALA A 345 8.34 11.69 58.06
N SER A 346 7.03 11.80 57.82
CA SER A 346 6.02 11.95 58.89
C SER A 346 6.01 10.75 59.84
N LEU A 347 6.05 9.53 59.30
CA LEU A 347 6.09 8.31 60.10
C LEU A 347 7.36 8.22 60.95
N GLU A 348 8.52 8.60 60.41
CA GLU A 348 9.78 8.64 61.17
C GLU A 348 9.72 9.66 62.31
N THR A 349 9.12 10.84 62.08
CA THR A 349 8.91 11.82 63.15
C THR A 349 7.97 11.30 64.24
N ASP A 350 6.86 10.65 63.86
CA ASP A 350 5.91 10.07 64.81
C ASP A 350 6.55 8.94 65.63
N LEU A 351 7.34 8.08 64.98
CA LEU A 351 8.11 7.02 65.64
C LEU A 351 9.16 7.59 66.60
N SER A 352 9.84 8.66 66.22
CA SER A 352 10.81 9.36 67.08
C SER A 352 10.14 9.94 68.33
N ILE A 353 8.98 10.59 68.17
CA ILE A 353 8.18 11.10 69.29
C ILE A 353 7.72 9.96 70.20
N ALA A 354 7.23 8.86 69.62
CA ALA A 354 6.79 7.68 70.37
C ALA A 354 7.95 7.05 71.18
N ARG A 355 9.13 6.90 70.57
CA ARG A 355 10.35 6.42 71.25
C ARG A 355 10.78 7.36 72.39
N SER A 356 10.77 8.67 72.16
CA SER A 356 11.10 9.66 73.20
C SER A 356 10.15 9.57 74.40
N ARG A 357 8.84 9.43 74.15
CA ARG A 357 7.85 9.23 75.21
C ARG A 357 8.04 7.92 75.96
N ALA A 358 8.31 6.83 75.25
CA ALA A 358 8.58 5.53 75.86
C ALA A 358 9.80 5.57 76.78
N ASN A 359 10.90 6.22 76.33
CA ASN A 359 12.10 6.39 77.15
C ASN A 359 11.81 7.23 78.41
N LYS A 360 11.09 8.34 78.29
CA LYS A 360 10.68 9.15 79.46
C LYS A 360 9.86 8.35 80.47
N LEU A 361 8.93 7.52 79.99
CA LEU A 361 8.13 6.65 80.88
C LEU A 361 9.00 5.57 81.55
N ALA A 362 9.97 5.01 80.83
CA ALA A 362 10.93 4.06 81.39
C ALA A 362 11.79 4.70 82.49
N ASP A 363 12.29 5.92 82.26
CA ASP A 363 13.06 6.69 83.24
C ASP A 363 12.21 7.02 84.49
N GLN A 364 10.95 7.43 84.30
CA GLN A 364 10.01 7.66 85.40
C GLN A 364 9.74 6.40 86.22
N LEU A 365 9.59 5.24 85.56
CA LEU A 365 9.45 3.95 86.24
C LEU A 365 10.69 3.58 87.05
N LEU A 366 11.89 3.76 86.49
CA LEU A 366 13.15 3.54 87.20
C LEU A 366 13.29 4.47 88.41
N ALA A 367 12.97 5.76 88.26
CA ALA A 367 12.97 6.73 89.35
C ALA A 367 11.96 6.35 90.45
N ALA A 368 10.74 5.94 90.08
CA ALA A 368 9.73 5.47 91.02
C ALA A 368 10.17 4.20 91.77
N GLN A 369 10.82 3.26 91.08
CA GLN A 369 11.39 2.06 91.72
C GLN A 369 12.52 2.40 92.69
N ALA A 370 13.39 3.36 92.35
CA ALA A 370 14.45 3.84 93.24
C ALA A 370 13.86 4.52 94.49
N ALA A 371 12.88 5.41 94.32
CA ALA A 371 12.17 6.05 95.42
C ALA A 371 11.47 5.02 96.34
N LYS A 372 10.81 4.01 95.76
CA LYS A 372 10.21 2.89 96.51
C LYS A 372 11.25 2.14 97.36
N ARG A 373 12.44 1.86 96.80
CA ARG A 373 13.53 1.22 97.55
C ARG A 373 14.05 2.10 98.70
N LEU A 374 14.10 3.41 98.49
CA LEU A 374 14.55 4.38 99.48
C LEU A 374 13.56 4.49 100.65
N LEU A 375 12.27 4.65 100.36
CA LEU A 375 11.20 4.58 101.36
C LEU A 375 11.21 3.25 102.11
N ALA A 376 11.41 2.12 101.43
CA ALA A 376 11.52 0.82 102.09
C ALA A 376 12.75 0.69 103.01
N ARG A 377 13.82 1.47 102.80
CA ARG A 377 14.95 1.55 103.73
C ARG A 377 14.63 2.46 104.91
N GLU A 378 14.03 3.63 104.67
CA GLU A 378 13.62 4.54 105.73
C GLU A 378 12.62 3.90 106.69
N VAL A 379 11.58 3.25 106.16
CA VAL A 379 10.59 2.52 106.98
C VAL A 379 11.25 1.42 107.82
N ARG A 380 12.24 0.70 107.27
CA ARG A 380 13.01 -0.29 108.04
C ARG A 380 13.84 0.37 109.15
N SER A 381 14.48 1.50 108.87
CA SER A 381 15.25 2.24 109.88
C SER A 381 14.36 2.81 110.99
N LEU A 382 13.19 3.33 110.65
CA LEU A 382 12.23 3.86 111.61
C LEU A 382 11.64 2.74 112.48
N ARG A 383 11.35 1.57 111.90
CA ARG A 383 10.95 0.39 112.68
C ARG A 383 12.04 -0.05 113.66
N ALA A 384 13.29 -0.16 113.20
CA ALA A 384 14.41 -0.51 114.08
C ALA A 384 14.61 0.52 115.21
N ALA A 385 14.47 1.81 114.92
CA ALA A 385 14.52 2.86 115.93
C ALA A 385 13.38 2.75 116.95
N ALA A 386 12.15 2.51 116.49
CA ALA A 386 10.99 2.31 117.37
C ALA A 386 11.14 1.07 118.25
N GLU A 387 11.65 -0.05 117.70
CA GLU A 387 11.94 -1.27 118.47
C GLU A 387 13.02 -1.01 119.54
N SER A 388 14.06 -0.22 119.23
CA SER A 388 15.10 0.14 120.20
C SER A 388 14.63 1.07 121.34
N GLN A 389 13.51 1.79 121.15
CA GLN A 389 12.91 2.63 122.18
C GLN A 389 11.96 1.86 123.12
N LEU A 390 11.57 0.65 122.72
CA LEU A 390 10.66 -0.24 123.47
C LEU A 390 11.40 -1.26 124.35
N THR A 391 12.71 -1.43 124.15
CA THR A 391 13.63 -2.19 125.00
C THR A 391 14.39 -1.27 125.93
#